data_AF-X1MSN2-F1
#
_entry.id   AF-X1MSN2-F1
#
_cell.length_a   1.000
_cell.length_b   1.000
_cell.length_c   1.000
_cell.angle_alpha   90.00
_cell.angle_beta   90.00
_cell.angle_gamma   90.00
#
_symmetry.space_group_name_H-M   'P 1'
#
loop_
_entity.id
_entity.type
_entity.pdbx_description
1 polymer ?
#
loop_
_entity_poly.entity_id
_entity_poly.type
_entity_poly.pdbx_seq_one_letter_code
_entity_poly.pdbx_strand_id
1 'polypeptide(L)'
;MVTYHAHEESVTLPRFIGKGIKYCDFKYPIDPIAGALVKMGFANTEPRDVKGAKVTPIDVLMKLVHHPVDTFLGEDEAAVGRPPTSVSFIVMEIKGAKSGEDVTYKLIRRSATAEENLRLYKKFGTALI
;
A
#
# COMPACT_ATOMS: atom_id res chain seq x y z
N MET A 1 12.54 1.54 -6.94
CA MET A 1 13.27 0.67 -5.98
C MET A 1 12.27 0.08 -5.00
N VAL A 2 12.30 -1.23 -4.76
CA VAL A 2 11.42 -1.90 -3.77
C VAL A 2 12.29 -2.51 -2.66
N THR A 3 11.74 -2.65 -1.47
CA THR A 3 12.43 -3.26 -0.32
C THR A 3 11.53 -4.25 0.40
N TYR A 4 12.14 -5.17 1.14
CA TYR A 4 11.42 -6.16 1.95
C TYR A 4 10.62 -5.47 3.04
N HIS A 5 9.34 -5.80 3.12
CA HIS A 5 8.45 -5.34 4.18
C HIS A 5 7.78 -6.54 4.82
N ALA A 6 7.48 -6.42 6.12
CA ALA A 6 6.57 -7.36 6.76
C ALA A 6 5.17 -7.10 6.22
N HIS A 7 4.55 -8.14 5.67
CA HIS A 7 3.16 -8.13 5.27
C HIS A 7 2.51 -9.46 5.64
N GLU A 8 1.19 -9.46 5.81
CA GLU A 8 0.47 -10.59 6.38
C GLU A 8 0.60 -11.86 5.53
N GLU A 9 0.52 -11.77 4.19
CA GLU A 9 0.61 -12.94 3.32
C GLU A 9 1.95 -13.68 3.43
N SER A 10 3.05 -12.96 3.69
CA SER A 10 4.37 -13.56 3.86
C SER A 10 4.40 -14.53 5.04
N VAL A 11 3.50 -14.31 5.99
CA VAL A 11 3.38 -15.07 7.23
C VAL A 11 2.25 -16.09 7.16
N THR A 12 1.11 -15.71 6.60
CA THR A 12 -0.11 -16.53 6.58
C THR A 12 -0.10 -17.57 5.46
N LEU A 13 0.35 -17.23 4.25
CA LEU A 13 0.36 -18.19 3.13
C LEU A 13 1.16 -19.45 3.45
N PRO A 14 2.42 -19.37 3.94
CA PRO A 14 3.18 -20.58 4.25
C PRO A 14 2.54 -21.47 5.32
N ARG A 15 1.75 -20.88 6.22
CA ARG A 15 1.10 -21.59 7.33
C ARG A 15 -0.20 -22.26 6.90
N PHE A 16 -1.01 -21.60 6.09
CA PHE A 16 -2.41 -21.99 5.91
C PHE A 16 -2.76 -22.54 4.53
N ILE A 17 -1.99 -22.24 3.47
CA ILE A 17 -2.36 -22.68 2.12
C ILE A 17 -2.14 -24.20 1.89
N GLY A 18 -1.39 -24.86 2.77
CA GLY A 18 -1.17 -26.31 2.69
C GLY A 18 -0.31 -26.77 1.49
N LYS A 19 0.50 -25.87 0.91
CA LYS A 19 1.36 -26.16 -0.26
C LYS A 19 2.85 -26.33 0.08
N GLY A 20 3.21 -26.32 1.37
CA GLY A 20 4.59 -26.51 1.80
C GLY A 20 5.55 -25.41 1.34
N ILE A 21 5.06 -24.16 1.26
CA ILE A 21 5.87 -23.00 0.87
C ILE A 21 7.10 -22.90 1.79
N LYS A 22 8.29 -22.90 1.19
CA LYS A 22 9.58 -22.82 1.91
C LYS A 22 10.04 -21.39 2.14
N TYR A 23 9.61 -20.48 1.27
CA TYR A 23 9.99 -19.08 1.29
C TYR A 23 8.85 -18.23 0.74
N CYS A 24 8.52 -17.15 1.44
CA CYS A 24 7.51 -16.18 1.01
C CYS A 24 7.96 -14.80 1.49
N ASP A 25 8.00 -13.83 0.57
CA ASP A 25 8.36 -12.45 0.86
C ASP A 25 7.34 -11.48 0.28
N PHE A 26 7.40 -10.24 0.77
CA PHE A 26 6.68 -9.12 0.21
C PHE A 26 7.63 -7.93 0.06
N LYS A 27 7.51 -7.23 -1.07
CA LYS A 27 8.35 -6.07 -1.40
C LYS A 27 7.48 -4.89 -1.79
N TYR A 28 7.79 -3.73 -1.22
CA TYR A 28 7.06 -2.50 -1.46
C TYR A 28 8.02 -1.33 -1.76
N PRO A 29 7.61 -0.33 -2.57
CA PRO A 29 8.39 0.89 -2.75
C PRO A 29 8.63 1.61 -1.42
N ILE A 30 9.79 2.25 -1.30
CA ILE A 30 10.05 3.20 -0.21
C ILE A 30 9.42 4.54 -0.57
N ASP A 31 8.79 5.19 0.40
CA ASP A 31 8.40 6.59 0.30
C ASP A 31 9.56 7.50 0.78
N PRO A 32 10.26 8.21 -0.14
CA PRO A 32 11.36 9.08 0.24
C PRO A 32 10.91 10.33 1.00
N ILE A 33 9.68 10.81 0.78
CA ILE A 33 9.14 12.00 1.46
C ILE A 33 8.89 11.64 2.93
N ALA A 34 8.22 10.51 3.18
CA ALA A 34 8.03 10.00 4.53
C ALA A 34 9.38 9.76 5.23
N GLY A 35 10.34 9.15 4.52
CA GLY A 35 11.69 8.93 5.04
C GLY A 35 12.42 10.24 5.42
N ALA A 36 12.26 11.30 4.64
CA ALA A 36 12.83 12.62 4.95
C ALA A 36 12.20 13.23 6.22
N LEU A 37 10.87 13.17 6.35
CA LEU A 37 10.14 13.68 7.53
C LEU A 37 10.58 12.96 8.81
N VAL A 38 10.71 11.63 8.77
CA VAL A 38 11.22 10.83 9.89
C VAL A 38 12.63 11.27 10.27
N LYS A 39 13.55 11.39 9.28
CA LYS A 39 14.93 11.79 9.52
C LYS A 39 15.08 13.21 10.06
N MET A 40 14.15 14.10 9.74
CA MET A 40 14.08 15.45 10.31
C MET A 40 13.49 15.49 11.73
N GLY A 41 13.05 14.35 12.27
CA GLY A 41 12.52 14.24 13.62
C GLY A 41 11.01 14.51 13.76
N PHE A 42 10.29 14.68 12.64
CA PHE A 42 8.84 14.91 12.68
C PHE A 42 8.03 13.67 13.06
N ALA A 43 8.64 12.49 13.06
CA ALA A 43 8.00 11.27 13.57
C ALA A 43 8.19 11.06 15.09
N ASN A 44 8.83 12.02 15.79
CA ASN A 44 9.11 11.88 17.22
C ASN A 44 7.87 12.19 18.07
N THR A 45 7.60 11.32 19.05
CA THR A 45 6.48 11.42 20.01
C THR A 45 6.85 12.19 21.28
N GLU A 46 8.12 12.51 21.50
CA GLU A 46 8.59 13.23 22.69
C GLU A 46 8.45 14.75 22.52
N PRO A 47 7.87 15.47 23.50
CA PRO A 47 7.77 16.91 23.47
C PRO A 47 9.13 17.62 23.42
N ARG A 48 9.24 18.65 22.58
CA ARG A 48 10.42 19.52 22.46
C ARG A 48 10.07 20.94 22.87
N ASP A 49 11.02 21.64 23.47
CA ASP A 49 10.88 23.08 23.68
C ASP A 49 11.19 23.81 22.39
N VAL A 50 10.23 24.61 21.91
CA VAL A 50 10.37 25.47 20.75
C VAL A 50 10.00 26.87 21.18
N LYS A 51 11.02 27.67 21.54
CA LYS A 51 10.86 29.06 22.01
C LYS A 51 9.96 29.16 23.26
N GLY A 52 10.12 28.24 24.21
CA GLY A 52 9.34 28.21 25.46
C GLY A 52 7.99 27.50 25.37
N ALA A 53 7.58 27.06 24.17
CA ALA A 53 6.39 26.21 23.99
C ALA A 53 6.78 24.74 23.91
N LYS A 54 6.09 23.87 24.65
CA LYS A 54 6.24 22.42 24.52
C LYS A 54 5.43 21.93 23.32
N VAL A 55 6.11 21.39 22.32
CA VAL A 55 5.52 20.94 21.07
C VAL A 55 5.98 19.52 20.77
N THR A 56 5.05 18.63 20.45
CA THR A 56 5.37 17.28 19.96
C THR A 56 5.48 17.32 18.43
N PRO A 57 6.63 16.93 17.83
CA PRO A 57 6.83 17.03 16.38
C PRO A 57 5.79 16.27 15.54
N ILE A 58 5.39 15.06 15.97
CA ILE A 58 4.36 14.29 15.26
C ILE A 58 3.01 14.98 15.24
N ASP A 59 2.62 15.66 16.33
CA ASP A 59 1.35 16.39 16.38
C ASP A 59 1.32 17.57 15.40
N VAL A 60 2.44 18.28 15.25
CA VAL A 60 2.57 19.34 14.25
C VAL A 60 2.46 18.77 12.84
N LEU A 61 3.17 17.68 12.54
CA LEU A 61 3.11 17.04 11.23
C LEU A 61 1.67 16.60 10.92
N MET A 62 1.02 15.89 11.85
CA MET A 62 -0.35 15.41 11.70
C MET A 62 -1.36 16.54 11.55
N LYS A 63 -1.09 17.72 12.12
CA LYS A 63 -1.94 18.91 11.94
C LYS A 63 -1.79 19.55 10.55
N LEU A 64 -0.63 19.42 9.92
CA LEU A 64 -0.31 20.05 8.63
C LEU A 64 -0.61 19.15 7.42
N VAL A 65 -0.42 17.83 7.55
CA VAL A 65 -0.71 16.90 6.46
C VAL A 65 -2.22 16.85 6.20
N HIS A 66 -2.59 16.61 4.94
CA HIS A 66 -3.98 16.32 4.63
C HIS A 66 -4.38 15.03 5.36
N HIS A 67 -5.37 15.12 6.23
CA HIS A 67 -5.88 13.93 6.91
C HIS A 67 -6.40 12.95 5.84
N PRO A 68 -6.18 11.64 6.02
CA PRO A 68 -6.88 10.65 5.22
C PRO A 68 -8.37 10.78 5.55
N VAL A 69 -9.07 11.59 4.78
CA VAL A 69 -10.53 11.72 4.86
C VAL A 69 -11.14 10.47 4.25
N ASP A 70 -12.42 10.24 4.55
CA ASP A 70 -13.27 9.23 3.94
C ASP A 70 -13.45 9.49 2.43
N THR A 71 -12.36 9.44 1.67
CA THR A 71 -12.32 9.72 0.24
C THR A 71 -13.27 8.78 -0.51
N PHE A 72 -13.46 7.56 0.00
CA PHE A 72 -14.47 6.61 -0.47
C PHE A 72 -15.91 7.11 -0.29
N LEU A 73 -16.22 7.86 0.77
CA LEU A 73 -17.54 8.48 0.97
C LEU A 73 -17.77 9.69 0.06
N GLY A 74 -16.69 10.27 -0.47
CA GLY A 74 -16.72 11.39 -1.42
C GLY A 74 -16.65 10.97 -2.89
N GLU A 75 -16.67 9.68 -3.19
CA GLU A 75 -16.65 9.19 -4.57
C GLU A 75 -18.00 9.47 -5.26
N ASP A 76 -17.94 9.85 -6.53
CA ASP A 76 -19.08 9.90 -7.43
C ASP A 76 -18.69 9.31 -8.80
N GLU A 77 -19.69 9.01 -9.65
CA GLU A 77 -19.42 8.39 -10.96
C GLU A 77 -18.50 9.24 -11.84
N ALA A 78 -18.58 10.57 -11.74
CA ALA A 78 -17.75 11.48 -12.54
C ALA A 78 -16.29 11.44 -12.07
N ALA A 79 -16.05 11.39 -10.77
CA ALA A 79 -14.74 11.30 -10.17
C ALA A 79 -14.07 9.96 -10.46
N VAL A 80 -14.82 8.86 -10.30
CA VAL A 80 -14.35 7.48 -10.52
C VAL A 80 -14.10 7.18 -12.01
N GLY A 81 -14.90 7.77 -12.90
CA GLY A 81 -14.74 7.64 -14.35
C GLY A 81 -13.55 8.39 -14.93
N ARG A 82 -12.80 9.17 -14.13
CA ARG A 82 -11.58 9.84 -14.62
C ARG A 82 -10.44 8.84 -14.82
N PRO A 83 -9.60 9.04 -15.84
CA PRO A 83 -8.37 8.27 -16.00
C PRO A 83 -7.49 8.36 -14.73
N PRO A 84 -6.94 7.23 -14.25
CA PRO A 84 -6.03 7.24 -13.11
C PRO A 84 -4.81 8.13 -13.36
N THR A 85 -4.44 8.96 -12.40
CA THR A 85 -3.23 9.81 -12.45
C THR A 85 -1.95 9.03 -12.17
N SER A 86 -2.08 7.81 -11.64
CA SER A 86 -0.99 6.88 -11.40
C SER A 86 -1.43 5.46 -11.76
N VAL A 87 -0.44 4.61 -12.04
CA VAL A 87 -0.65 3.19 -12.31
C VAL A 87 0.18 2.41 -11.31
N SER A 88 -0.44 1.48 -10.60
CA SER A 88 0.24 0.55 -9.72
C SER A 88 0.18 -0.87 -10.29
N PHE A 89 1.16 -1.69 -9.91
CA PHE A 89 1.23 -3.09 -10.29
C PHE A 89 1.48 -3.93 -9.04
N ILE A 90 0.69 -4.98 -8.87
CA ILE A 90 0.98 -6.08 -7.96
C ILE A 90 1.59 -7.18 -8.80
N VAL A 91 2.80 -7.60 -8.44
CA VAL A 91 3.53 -8.66 -9.13
C VAL A 91 3.70 -9.81 -8.17
N MET A 92 3.27 -11.00 -8.58
CA MET A 92 3.48 -12.25 -7.85
C MET A 92 4.39 -13.14 -8.68
N GLU A 93 5.52 -13.53 -8.10
CA GLU A 93 6.44 -14.52 -8.67
C GLU A 93 6.40 -15.77 -7.80
N ILE A 94 6.00 -16.89 -8.40
CA ILE A 94 5.78 -18.16 -7.70
C ILE A 94 6.68 -19.19 -8.35
N LYS A 95 7.59 -19.77 -7.57
CA LYS A 95 8.49 -20.84 -7.99
C LYS A 95 8.16 -22.12 -7.26
N GLY A 96 8.13 -23.23 -7.98
CA GLY A 96 7.85 -24.54 -7.43
C GLY A 96 7.93 -25.62 -8.51
N ALA A 97 7.25 -26.73 -8.30
CA ALA A 97 7.19 -27.83 -9.26
C ALA A 97 5.75 -28.17 -9.65
N LYS A 98 5.55 -28.59 -10.89
CA LYS A 98 4.28 -29.12 -11.41
C LYS A 98 4.58 -30.39 -12.19
N SER A 99 3.93 -31.49 -11.83
CA SER A 99 4.16 -32.81 -12.45
C SER A 99 5.64 -33.27 -12.43
N GLY A 100 6.40 -32.87 -11.40
CA GLY A 100 7.82 -33.23 -11.25
C GLY A 100 8.80 -32.27 -11.95
N GLU A 101 8.31 -31.29 -12.71
CA GLU A 101 9.14 -30.30 -13.40
C GLU A 101 9.11 -28.95 -12.68
N ASP A 102 10.26 -28.29 -12.60
CA ASP A 102 10.37 -26.94 -12.05
C ASP A 102 9.64 -25.93 -12.94
N VAL A 103 8.80 -25.10 -12.32
CA VAL A 103 8.00 -24.08 -12.99
C VAL A 103 8.08 -22.75 -12.23
N THR A 104 8.10 -21.67 -13.00
CA THR A 104 7.96 -20.30 -12.48
C THR A 104 6.73 -19.66 -13.10
N TYR A 105 5.80 -19.23 -12.26
CA TYR A 105 4.67 -18.39 -12.66
C TYR A 105 4.93 -16.95 -12.28
N LYS A 106 4.67 -16.03 -13.20
CA LYS A 106 4.67 -14.59 -12.93
C LYS A 106 3.30 -14.03 -13.27
N LEU A 107 2.57 -13.59 -12.24
CA LEU A 107 1.29 -12.92 -12.41
C LEU A 107 1.47 -11.42 -12.17
N ILE A 108 0.86 -10.61 -13.01
CA ILE A 108 0.92 -9.15 -12.93
C ILE A 108 -0.51 -8.64 -12.94
N ARG A 109 -0.93 -8.01 -11.84
CA ARG A 109 -2.21 -7.31 -11.73
C ARG A 109 -1.95 -5.81 -11.72
N ARG A 110 -2.42 -5.12 -12.75
CA ARG A 110 -2.41 -3.66 -12.81
C ARG A 110 -3.55 -3.10 -11.95
N SER A 111 -3.41 -1.87 -11.47
CA SER A 111 -4.53 -1.08 -10.97
C SER A 111 -5.66 -1.03 -12.00
N ALA A 112 -6.90 -0.99 -11.53
CA ALA A 112 -8.08 -0.93 -12.39
C ALA A 112 -8.07 0.32 -13.29
N THR A 113 -8.58 0.15 -14.50
CA THR A 113 -8.87 1.22 -15.45
C THR A 113 -10.05 2.07 -14.98
N ALA A 114 -10.27 3.24 -15.59
CA ALA A 114 -11.43 4.07 -15.28
C ALA A 114 -12.77 3.33 -15.51
N GLU A 115 -12.85 2.52 -16.57
CA GLU A 115 -14.03 1.70 -16.86
C GLU A 115 -14.25 0.61 -15.79
N GLU A 116 -13.19 -0.08 -15.41
CA GLU A 116 -13.26 -1.08 -14.33
C GLU A 116 -13.61 -0.43 -12.99
N ASN A 117 -13.03 0.72 -12.66
CA ASN A 117 -13.35 1.49 -11.46
C ASN A 117 -14.83 1.89 -11.44
N LEU A 118 -15.37 2.39 -12.55
CA LEU A 118 -16.79 2.72 -12.66
C LEU A 118 -17.66 1.47 -12.46
N ARG A 119 -17.25 0.33 -12.99
CA ARG A 119 -17.94 -0.96 -12.77
C ARG A 119 -17.90 -1.39 -11.31
N LEU A 120 -16.76 -1.24 -10.62
CA LEU A 120 -16.62 -1.56 -9.20
C LEU A 120 -17.50 -0.62 -8.36
N TYR A 121 -17.46 0.68 -8.63
CA TYR A 121 -18.28 1.68 -7.95
C TYR A 121 -19.78 1.38 -8.10
N LYS A 122 -20.26 1.11 -9.32
CA LYS A 122 -21.67 0.74 -9.55
C LYS A 122 -22.10 -0.52 -8.81
N LYS A 123 -21.16 -1.44 -8.55
CA LYS A 123 -21.44 -2.71 -7.89
C LYS A 123 -21.34 -2.64 -6.37
N PHE A 124 -20.38 -1.89 -5.85
CA PHE A 124 -19.99 -1.92 -4.43
C PHE A 124 -20.15 -0.57 -3.72
N GLY A 125 -20.51 0.49 -4.45
CA GLY A 125 -20.57 1.86 -3.93
C GLY A 125 -19.20 2.52 -3.76
N THR A 126 -18.12 1.86 -4.15
CA THR A 126 -16.74 2.39 -4.12
C THR A 126 -15.87 1.74 -5.19
N ALA A 127 -14.87 2.47 -5.68
CA ALA A 127 -13.82 1.92 -6.55
C ALA A 127 -12.56 1.48 -5.79
N LEU A 128 -12.50 1.72 -4.48
CA LEU A 128 -11.37 1.37 -3.61
C LEU A 128 -11.56 -0.04 -3.05
N ILE A 129 -11.13 -1.05 -3.82
CA ILE A 129 -11.24 -2.48 -3.48
C ILE A 129 -9.93 -3.22 -3.74
#